data_AF-A0A7S2PUZ9-F1
#
_entry.id   AF-A0A7S2PUZ9-F1
#
_cell.length_a   1.000
_cell.length_b   1.000
_cell.length_c   1.000
_cell.angle_alpha   90.00
_cell.angle_beta   90.00
_cell.angle_gamma   90.00
#
_symmetry.space_group_name_H-M   'P 1'
#
loop_
_entity.id
_entity.type
_entity.pdbx_description
1 polymer ?
#
loop_
_entity_poly.entity_id
_entity_poly.type
_entity_poly.pdbx_seq_one_letter_code
_entity_poly.pdbx_strand_id
1 'polypeptide(L)'
;MHIIILLMTVKKLRGLDVEAGDENLEFMLASTVVADNFALSAYVDVMKLEVFVFNQEWREAVDLIRNAGNIRLFLPSTATSVRYTYLEALTYLKAAQSSSGWKKRQMKKCAHKTIHLIRGWAKNGNVNV
;
A
#
# COMPACT_ATOMS: atom_id res chain seq x y z
N MET A 1 -0.75 -10.56 14.68
CA MET A 1 -1.99 -10.08 14.00
C MET A 1 -1.78 -9.73 12.52
N HIS A 2 -0.71 -9.03 12.11
CA HIS A 2 -0.44 -8.66 10.70
C HIS A 2 -0.27 -9.82 9.70
N ILE A 3 0.43 -10.89 10.09
CA ILE A 3 0.77 -12.01 9.19
C ILE A 3 -0.49 -12.78 8.77
N ILE A 4 -1.47 -12.91 9.67
CA ILE A 4 -2.73 -13.62 9.43
C ILE A 4 -3.55 -12.87 8.38
N ILE A 5 -3.65 -11.54 8.48
CA ILE A 5 -4.42 -10.72 7.53
C ILE A 5 -3.73 -10.68 6.16
N LEU A 6 -2.40 -10.62 6.12
CA LEU A 6 -1.64 -10.72 4.87
C LEU A 6 -1.85 -12.10 4.20
N LEU A 7 -1.76 -13.19 4.97
CA LEU A 7 -2.02 -14.55 4.48
C LEU A 7 -3.46 -14.73 3.98
N MET A 8 -4.46 -14.18 4.67
CA MET A 8 -5.86 -14.23 4.23
C MET A 8 -6.04 -13.44 2.93
N THR A 9 -5.48 -12.23 2.83
CA THR A 9 -5.52 -11.42 1.61
C THR A 9 -4.88 -12.15 0.42
N VAL A 10 -3.72 -12.78 0.63
CA VAL A 10 -3.03 -13.55 -0.41
C VAL A 10 -3.82 -14.80 -0.83
N LYS A 11 -4.41 -15.53 0.12
CA LYS A 11 -5.24 -16.71 -0.18
C LYS A 11 -6.46 -16.33 -1.01
N LYS A 12 -7.17 -15.27 -0.61
CA LYS A 12 -8.34 -14.76 -1.31
C LYS A 12 -8.02 -14.30 -2.74
N LEU A 13 -6.95 -13.52 -2.92
CA LEU A 13 -6.52 -13.07 -4.25
C LEU A 13 -6.08 -14.21 -5.18
N ARG A 14 -5.72 -15.38 -4.62
CA ARG A 14 -5.34 -16.58 -5.38
C ARG A 14 -6.51 -17.54 -5.65
N GLY A 15 -7.73 -17.20 -5.23
CA GLY A 15 -8.91 -18.06 -5.41
C GLY A 15 -8.81 -19.40 -4.65
N LEU A 16 -8.03 -19.45 -3.57
CA LEU A 16 -7.95 -20.61 -2.69
C LEU A 16 -9.11 -20.54 -1.68
N ASP A 17 -9.83 -21.64 -1.49
CA ASP A 17 -10.97 -21.71 -0.58
C ASP A 17 -10.55 -21.43 0.88
N VAL A 18 -11.19 -20.45 1.54
CA VAL A 18 -10.80 -19.94 2.88
C VAL A 18 -11.99 -20.03 3.85
N GLU A 19 -12.39 -21.25 4.20
CA GLU A 19 -13.61 -21.55 4.98
C GLU A 19 -13.73 -20.90 6.39
N ALA A 20 -12.71 -20.21 6.92
CA ALA A 20 -12.80 -19.51 8.22
C ALA A 20 -12.13 -18.13 8.27
N GLY A 21 -11.32 -17.77 7.27
CA GLY A 21 -10.62 -16.49 7.20
C GLY A 21 -11.34 -15.44 6.35
N ASP A 22 -12.14 -15.90 5.39
CA ASP A 22 -12.87 -15.02 4.48
C ASP A 22 -14.02 -14.28 5.16
N GLU A 23 -14.73 -14.91 6.11
CA GLU A 23 -15.74 -14.21 6.90
C GLU A 23 -15.13 -13.04 7.66
N ASN A 24 -13.92 -13.18 8.20
CA ASN A 24 -13.26 -12.14 8.98
C ASN A 24 -12.71 -11.01 8.09
N LEU A 25 -12.21 -11.33 6.89
CA LEU A 25 -11.71 -10.34 5.94
C LEU A 25 -12.86 -9.60 5.23
N GLU A 26 -13.89 -10.30 4.76
CA GLU A 26 -15.14 -9.70 4.24
C GLU A 26 -15.81 -8.86 5.33
N PHE A 27 -15.90 -9.34 6.57
CA PHE A 27 -16.45 -8.56 7.68
C PHE A 27 -15.61 -7.31 7.98
N MET A 28 -14.27 -7.41 7.99
CA MET A 28 -13.41 -6.23 8.13
C MET A 28 -13.61 -5.25 6.96
N LEU A 29 -13.62 -5.73 5.71
CA LEU A 29 -13.83 -4.91 4.52
C LEU A 29 -15.23 -4.26 4.53
N ALA A 30 -16.28 -5.01 4.82
CA ALA A 30 -17.65 -4.50 4.95
C ALA A 30 -17.77 -3.50 6.10
N SER A 31 -17.11 -3.75 7.25
CA SER A 31 -17.10 -2.82 8.38
C SER A 31 -16.38 -1.51 8.07
N THR A 32 -15.37 -1.50 7.18
CA THR A 32 -14.72 -0.25 6.74
C THR A 32 -15.65 0.65 5.94
N VAL A 33 -16.51 0.05 5.09
CA VAL A 33 -17.48 0.77 4.26
C VAL A 33 -18.62 1.32 5.11
N VAL A 34 -18.99 0.62 6.19
CA VAL A 34 -20.12 0.98 7.06
C VAL A 34 -19.73 2.01 8.14
N ALA A 35 -18.45 2.12 8.52
CA ALA A 35 -18.05 2.83 9.74
C ALA A 35 -17.29 4.17 9.54
N ASP A 36 -17.14 4.73 8.34
CA ASP A 36 -16.28 5.91 8.10
C ASP A 36 -14.87 5.77 8.74
N ASN A 37 -14.41 4.52 8.88
CA ASN A 37 -13.19 4.21 9.60
C ASN A 37 -12.00 4.31 8.64
N PHE A 38 -11.63 5.55 8.32
CA PHE A 38 -10.53 5.88 7.41
C PHE A 38 -9.21 5.21 7.81
N ALA A 39 -8.99 4.96 9.10
CA ALA A 39 -7.77 4.30 9.58
C ALA A 39 -7.72 2.82 9.20
N LEU A 40 -8.84 2.11 9.35
CA LEU A 40 -8.93 0.70 8.96
C LEU A 40 -8.87 0.56 7.43
N SER A 41 -9.53 1.46 6.68
CA SER A 41 -9.45 1.50 5.21
C SER A 41 -8.01 1.73 4.73
N ALA A 42 -7.31 2.72 5.30
CA ALA A 42 -5.91 2.97 5.00
C ALA A 42 -5.03 1.73 5.28
N TYR A 43 -5.33 0.99 6.34
CA TYR A 43 -4.60 -0.24 6.66
C TYR A 43 -4.78 -1.34 5.62
N VAL A 44 -6.03 -1.54 5.18
CA VAL A 44 -6.38 -2.47 4.11
C VAL A 44 -5.66 -2.09 2.81
N ASP A 45 -5.61 -0.80 2.47
CA ASP A 45 -4.91 -0.34 1.28
C ASP A 45 -3.40 -0.62 1.34
N VAL A 46 -2.77 -0.46 2.51
CA VAL A 46 -1.36 -0.85 2.69
C VAL A 46 -1.17 -2.35 2.44
N MET A 47 -2.07 -3.19 2.96
CA MET A 47 -1.99 -4.64 2.75
C MET A 47 -2.19 -5.04 1.28
N LYS A 48 -3.19 -4.46 0.60
CA LYS A 48 -3.39 -4.67 -0.84
C LYS A 48 -2.16 -4.24 -1.63
N LEU A 49 -1.59 -3.08 -1.29
CA LEU A 49 -0.37 -2.58 -1.93
C LEU A 49 0.80 -3.53 -1.72
N GLU A 50 0.99 -4.08 -0.52
CA GLU A 50 2.02 -5.09 -0.25
C GLU A 50 1.88 -6.31 -1.14
N VAL A 51 0.67 -6.83 -1.29
CA VAL A 51 0.43 -8.01 -2.14
C VAL A 51 0.72 -7.70 -3.60
N PHE A 52 0.24 -6.56 -4.12
CA PHE A 52 0.53 -6.15 -5.49
C PHE A 52 2.03 -5.97 -5.73
N VAL A 53 2.74 -5.31 -4.81
CA VAL A 53 4.19 -5.12 -4.92
C VAL A 53 4.94 -6.44 -4.84
N PHE A 54 4.55 -7.36 -3.95
CA PHE A 54 5.18 -8.66 -3.80
C PHE A 54 5.01 -9.53 -5.05
N ASN A 55 3.81 -9.53 -5.65
CA ASN A 55 3.52 -10.23 -6.90
C ASN A 55 4.00 -9.46 -8.16
N GLN A 56 4.59 -8.28 -8.01
CA GLN A 56 5.04 -7.42 -9.11
C GLN A 56 3.90 -6.92 -10.03
N GLU A 57 2.69 -6.81 -9.49
CA GLU A 57 1.48 -6.26 -10.13
C GLU A 57 1.53 -4.71 -10.08
N TRP A 58 2.48 -4.13 -10.83
CA TRP A 58 2.80 -2.71 -10.73
C TRP A 58 1.69 -1.78 -11.21
N ARG A 59 0.80 -2.24 -12.10
CA ARG A 59 -0.29 -1.43 -12.63
C ARG A 59 -1.35 -1.24 -11.55
N GLU A 60 -1.77 -2.34 -10.96
CA GLU A 60 -2.73 -2.45 -9.86
C GLU A 60 -2.24 -1.66 -8.65
N ALA A 61 -0.95 -1.77 -8.32
CA ALA A 61 -0.31 -0.98 -7.27
C ALA A 61 -0.38 0.54 -7.54
N VAL A 62 -0.12 0.99 -8.78
CA VAL A 62 -0.21 2.41 -9.15
C VAL A 62 -1.65 2.91 -9.06
N ASP A 63 -2.60 2.13 -9.55
CA ASP A 63 -4.01 2.50 -9.56
C ASP A 63 -4.54 2.60 -8.12
N LEU A 64 -4.18 1.66 -7.24
CA LEU A 64 -4.50 1.71 -5.81
C LEU A 64 -3.95 3.00 -5.15
N ILE A 65 -2.66 3.31 -5.33
CA ILE A 65 -2.04 4.51 -4.73
C ILE A 65 -2.75 5.79 -5.19
N ARG A 66 -3.13 5.85 -6.47
CA ARG A 66 -3.79 7.04 -7.04
C ARG A 66 -5.20 7.23 -6.52
N ASN A 67 -5.94 6.14 -6.38
CA ASN A 67 -7.33 6.16 -5.94
C ASN A 67 -7.45 6.36 -4.42
N ALA A 68 -6.52 5.80 -3.65
CA ALA A 68 -6.53 5.91 -2.19
C ALA A 68 -6.16 7.31 -1.67
N GLY A 69 -5.52 8.14 -2.49
CA GLY A 69 -5.06 9.47 -2.08
C GLY A 69 -3.97 9.42 -1.01
N ASN A 70 -3.89 10.42 -0.13
CA ASN A 70 -2.85 10.49 0.90
C ASN A 70 -3.23 9.72 2.17
N ILE A 71 -3.22 8.39 2.11
CA ILE A 71 -3.63 7.54 3.24
C ILE A 71 -2.73 7.64 4.47
N ARG A 72 -1.52 8.21 4.34
CA ARG A 72 -0.59 8.44 5.47
C ARG A 72 -1.20 9.23 6.62
N LEU A 73 -2.20 10.08 6.32
CA LEU A 73 -2.92 10.89 7.32
C LEU A 73 -3.81 10.06 8.23
N PHE A 74 -4.19 8.86 7.78
CA PHE A 74 -5.13 7.98 8.48
C PHE A 74 -4.45 6.73 9.05
N LEU A 75 -3.16 6.50 8.74
CA LEU A 75 -2.43 5.35 9.26
C LEU A 75 -2.09 5.55 10.75
N PRO A 76 -2.51 4.62 11.63
CA PRO A 76 -2.42 4.81 13.08
C PRO A 76 -0.99 4.67 13.65
N SER A 77 -0.05 4.15 12.87
CA SER A 77 1.33 3.94 13.32
C SER A 77 2.35 4.53 12.35
N THR A 78 3.42 5.12 12.90
CA THR A 78 4.56 5.63 12.13
C THR A 78 5.21 4.51 11.32
N ALA A 79 5.31 3.30 11.87
CA ALA A 79 5.88 2.15 11.17
C ALA A 79 5.08 1.79 9.91
N THR A 80 3.75 1.70 9.99
CA THR A 80 2.90 1.41 8.83
C THR A 80 2.95 2.54 7.81
N SER A 81 2.98 3.80 8.25
CA SER A 81 3.09 4.97 7.37
C SER A 81 4.42 5.00 6.61
N VAL A 82 5.52 4.66 7.29
CA VAL A 82 6.84 4.51 6.67
C VAL A 82 6.84 3.37 5.66
N ARG A 83 6.31 2.20 6.04
CA ARG A 83 6.21 1.02 5.17
C ARG A 83 5.43 1.32 3.89
N TYR A 84 4.25 1.93 4.00
CA TYR A 84 3.47 2.42 2.85
C TYR A 84 4.30 3.33 1.95
N THR A 85 5.03 4.27 2.54
CA THR A 85 5.81 5.26 1.79
C THR A 85 6.95 4.61 1.00
N TYR A 86 7.62 3.59 1.56
CA TYR A 86 8.59 2.79 0.83
C TYR A 86 7.96 2.03 -0.35
N LEU A 87 6.80 1.39 -0.13
CA LEU A 87 6.07 0.66 -1.19
C LEU A 87 5.58 1.60 -2.30
N GLU A 88 5.13 2.79 -1.95
CA GLU A 88 4.69 3.81 -2.90
C GLU A 88 5.87 4.28 -3.78
N ALA A 89 7.03 4.57 -3.17
CA ALA A 89 8.24 4.94 -3.89
C ALA A 89 8.68 3.83 -4.86
N LEU A 90 8.72 2.58 -4.38
CA LEU A 90 9.11 1.42 -5.19
C LEU A 90 8.14 1.22 -6.37
N THR A 91 6.84 1.29 -6.12
CA THR A 91 5.80 1.17 -7.14
C THR A 91 6.00 2.18 -8.26
N TYR A 92 6.20 3.46 -7.92
CA TYR A 92 6.43 4.49 -8.93
C TYR A 92 7.75 4.30 -9.68
N LEU A 93 8.83 3.86 -9.02
CA LEU A 93 10.10 3.54 -9.69
C LEU A 93 9.92 2.40 -10.70
N LYS A 94 9.24 1.32 -10.31
CA LYS A 94 9.00 0.16 -11.18
C LYS A 94 8.08 0.49 -12.33
N ALA A 95 7.00 1.23 -12.08
CA ALA A 95 6.12 1.75 -13.13
C ALA A 95 6.86 2.69 -14.09
N ALA A 96 7.83 3.48 -13.61
CA ALA A 96 8.66 4.31 -14.47
C ALA A 96 9.63 3.50 -15.35
N GLN A 97 10.13 2.36 -14.86
CA GLN A 97 11.01 1.47 -15.63
C GLN A 97 10.28 0.85 -16.83
N SER A 98 9.01 0.48 -16.66
CA SER A 98 8.16 -0.11 -17.71
C SER A 98 7.45 0.92 -18.59
N SER A 99 7.53 2.21 -18.27
CA SER A 99 6.92 3.29 -19.05
C SER A 99 7.91 3.98 -19.99
N SER A 100 7.38 4.71 -20.99
CA SER A 100 8.14 5.57 -21.89
C SER A 100 7.60 7.01 -21.90
N GLY A 101 8.35 7.92 -22.53
CA GLY A 101 7.94 9.31 -22.76
C GLY A 101 7.47 10.08 -21.52
N TRP A 102 6.33 10.76 -21.64
CA TRP A 102 5.77 11.59 -20.59
C TRP A 102 5.38 10.80 -19.34
N LYS A 103 4.79 9.61 -19.52
CA LYS A 103 4.38 8.74 -18.41
C LYS A 103 5.57 8.34 -17.55
N LYS A 104 6.70 7.96 -18.17
CA LYS A 104 7.96 7.71 -17.45
C LYS A 104 8.42 8.90 -16.62
N ARG A 105 8.39 10.11 -17.19
CA ARG A 105 8.78 11.34 -16.49
C ARG A 105 7.87 11.62 -15.29
N GLN A 106 6.56 11.45 -15.46
CA GLN A 106 5.58 11.63 -14.39
C GLN A 106 5.82 10.65 -13.24
N MET A 107 5.98 9.35 -13.54
CA MET A 107 6.23 8.33 -12.51
C MET A 107 7.55 8.57 -11.77
N LYS A 108 8.62 8.93 -12.48
CA LYS A 108 9.89 9.34 -11.83
C LYS A 108 9.70 10.54 -10.89
N LYS A 109 8.91 11.53 -11.28
CA LYS A 109 8.62 12.70 -10.44
C LYS A 109 7.90 12.28 -9.16
N CYS A 110 6.90 11.40 -9.25
CA CYS A 110 6.21 10.85 -8.08
C CYS A 110 7.19 10.08 -7.17
N ALA A 111 7.96 9.16 -7.74
CA ALA A 111 8.98 8.41 -7.00
C ALA A 111 9.97 9.31 -6.26
N HIS A 112 10.52 10.33 -6.93
CA HIS A 112 11.46 11.26 -6.30
C HIS A 112 10.81 12.03 -5.15
N LYS A 113 9.57 12.50 -5.31
CA LYS A 113 8.85 13.20 -4.24
C LYS A 113 8.73 12.32 -2.99
N THR A 114 8.36 11.05 -3.18
CA THR A 114 8.25 10.07 -2.08
C THR A 114 9.61 9.75 -1.46
N ILE A 115 10.66 9.56 -2.26
CA ILE A 115 12.03 9.31 -1.77
C ILE A 115 12.55 10.52 -0.96
N HIS A 116 12.24 11.74 -1.38
CA HIS A 116 12.60 12.93 -0.62
C HIS A 116 11.96 12.96 0.77
N LEU A 117 10.71 12.49 0.89
CA LEU A 117 10.04 12.35 2.19
C LEU A 117 10.79 11.34 3.09
N ILE A 118 11.12 10.16 2.56
CA ILE A 118 11.89 9.13 3.28
C ILE A 118 13.24 9.69 3.74
N ARG A 119 13.97 10.35 2.84
CA ARG A 119 15.26 11.00 3.16
C ARG A 119 15.12 12.07 4.24
N GLY A 120 14.02 12.82 4.25
CA GLY A 120 13.71 13.78 5.30
C GLY A 120 13.57 13.11 6.66
N TRP A 121 12.85 12.00 6.73
CA TRP A 121 12.70 11.23 7.97
C TRP A 121 14.02 10.62 8.46
N ALA A 122 14.83 10.06 7.55
CA ALA A 122 16.15 9.53 7.90
C ALA A 122 17.06 10.60 8.53
N LYS A 123 17.10 11.80 7.92
CA LYS A 123 17.87 12.95 8.43
C LYS A 123 17.41 13.41 9.82
N ASN A 124 16.13 13.24 10.13
CA ASN A 124 15.54 13.63 11.40
C ASN A 124 15.59 12.48 12.45
N GLY A 125 16.27 11.37 12.16
CA GLY A 125 16.47 10.27 13.11
C GLY A 125 15.22 9.42 13.36
N ASN A 126 14.30 9.31 12.40
CA ASN A 126 13.15 8.41 12.55
C ASN A 126 13.62 6.95 12.60
N VAL A 127 13.41 6.29 13.74
CA VAL A 127 13.85 4.90 14.01
C VAL A 127 13.20 3.84 13.11
N ASN A 128 12.15 4.19 12.37
CA ASN A 128 11.46 3.27 11.47
C ASN A 128 11.99 3.32 10.02
N VAL A 129 12.93 4.23 9.70
CA VAL A 129 13.41 4.52 8.34
C VAL A 129 14.79 3.97 8.09
#